data_AF-A0A939AZH9-F1
#
_entry.id   AF-A0A939AZH9-F1
#
_cell.length_a   1.000
_cell.length_b   1.000
_cell.length_c   1.000
_cell.angle_alpha   90.00
_cell.angle_beta   90.00
_cell.angle_gamma   90.00
#
_symmetry.space_group_name_H-M   'P 1'
#
loop_
_entity.id
_entity.type
_entity.pdbx_description
1 polymer ?
#
loop_
_entity_poly.entity_id
_entity_poly.type
_entity_poly.pdbx_seq_one_letter_code
_entity_poly.pdbx_strand_id
1 'polypeptide(L)'
;MAEAQLTSVLDQLDQLEEIVLDGTRVPFSGGRLVNEQDAIELMDAVREALPPQLAQAEELVAKKDDFINQARQQADEILNQARQQREQLINSQAIRQEAERQGAELREQGRQQGEQLLTQARQQLAKA
;
A
#
# COMPACT_ATOMS: atom_id res chain seq x y z
N MET A 1 12.05 -29.21 6.85
CA MET A 1 13.50 -29.02 6.55
C MET A 1 14.10 -27.88 7.35
N ALA A 2 13.46 -26.69 7.44
CA ALA A 2 13.93 -25.59 8.29
C ALA A 2 14.00 -25.94 9.79
N GLU A 3 13.03 -26.72 10.31
CA GLU A 3 13.06 -27.18 11.72
C GLU A 3 14.29 -28.03 12.05
N ALA A 4 14.74 -28.88 11.12
CA ALA A 4 15.92 -29.72 11.32
C ALA A 4 17.24 -28.91 11.36
N GLN A 5 17.31 -27.80 10.61
CA GLN A 5 18.46 -26.89 10.64
C GLN A 5 18.49 -26.06 11.92
N LEU A 6 17.33 -25.62 12.45
CA LEU A 6 17.26 -24.91 13.72
C LEU A 6 17.67 -25.81 14.90
N THR A 7 17.21 -27.06 14.92
CA THR A 7 17.70 -28.04 15.91
C THR A 7 19.22 -28.23 15.79
N SER A 8 19.75 -28.35 14.56
CA SER A 8 21.21 -28.48 14.36
C SER A 8 22.02 -27.27 14.82
N VAL A 9 21.51 -26.04 14.68
CA VAL A 9 22.20 -24.83 15.17
C VAL A 9 22.22 -24.80 16.70
N LEU A 10 21.10 -25.17 17.34
CA LEU A 10 21.03 -25.26 18.80
C LEU A 10 21.98 -26.33 19.33
N ASP A 11 22.03 -27.51 18.69
CA ASP A 11 22.95 -28.58 19.07
C ASP A 11 24.43 -28.14 18.94
N GLN A 12 24.76 -27.34 17.91
CA GLN A 12 26.11 -26.77 17.74
C GLN A 12 26.44 -25.70 18.80
N LEU A 13 25.46 -24.91 19.22
CA LEU A 13 25.62 -23.95 20.32
C LEU A 13 25.82 -24.67 21.66
N ASP A 14 25.10 -25.76 21.90
CA ASP A 14 25.27 -26.59 23.10
C ASP A 14 26.67 -27.23 23.14
N GLN A 15 27.19 -27.70 21.99
CA GLN A 15 28.57 -28.20 21.88
C GLN A 15 29.61 -27.11 22.15
N LEU A 16 29.38 -25.89 21.66
CA LEU A 16 30.26 -24.76 21.96
C LEU A 16 30.24 -24.42 23.45
N GLU A 17 29.08 -24.50 24.11
CA GLU A 17 28.96 -24.35 25.56
C GLU A 17 29.77 -25.44 26.30
N GLU A 18 29.67 -26.70 25.88
CA GLU A 18 30.40 -27.82 26.47
C GLU A 18 31.92 -27.62 26.38
N ILE A 19 32.45 -27.19 25.24
CA ILE A 19 33.89 -26.88 25.07
C ILE A 19 34.33 -25.79 26.05
N VAL A 20 33.52 -24.74 26.21
CA VAL A 20 33.83 -23.68 27.18
C VAL A 20 33.76 -24.21 28.61
N LEU A 21 32.83 -25.10 28.93
CA LEU A 21 32.67 -25.72 30.24
C LEU A 21 33.72 -26.81 30.56
N ASP A 22 34.35 -27.40 29.56
CA ASP A 22 35.46 -28.34 29.72
C ASP A 22 36.83 -27.64 29.74
N GLY A 23 36.87 -26.39 29.28
CA GLY A 23 38.05 -25.54 29.32
C GLY A 23 38.67 -25.42 30.72
N THR A 24 40.01 -25.50 30.78
CA THR A 24 40.76 -25.46 32.05
C THR A 24 40.61 -24.10 32.71
N ARG A 25 40.09 -24.06 33.94
CA ARG A 25 39.93 -22.80 34.66
C ARG A 25 41.29 -22.15 34.96
N VAL A 26 41.42 -20.88 34.63
CA VAL A 26 42.64 -20.12 34.90
C VAL A 26 42.54 -19.46 36.29
N PRO A 27 43.49 -19.70 37.22
CA PRO A 27 43.45 -19.12 38.56
C PRO A 27 43.46 -17.58 38.53
N PHE A 28 42.69 -16.98 39.44
CA PHE A 28 42.59 -15.52 39.62
C PHE A 28 42.10 -14.70 38.41
N SER A 29 41.64 -15.32 37.31
CA SER A 29 41.26 -14.59 36.08
C SER A 29 39.78 -14.68 35.69
N GLY A 30 38.96 -15.46 36.40
CA GLY A 30 37.54 -15.66 36.05
C GLY A 30 37.29 -16.42 34.73
N GLY A 31 38.31 -16.57 33.89
CA GLY A 31 38.24 -17.20 32.58
C GLY A 31 38.64 -18.68 32.57
N ARG A 32 38.49 -19.28 31.38
CA ARG A 32 38.88 -20.67 31.08
C ARG A 32 39.75 -20.68 29.82
N LEU A 33 40.72 -21.58 29.80
CA LEU A 33 41.55 -21.87 28.64
C LEU A 33 40.81 -22.87 27.76
N VAL A 34 40.57 -22.48 26.52
CA VAL A 34 39.89 -23.26 25.49
C VAL A 34 40.76 -23.33 24.25
N ASN A 35 40.58 -24.40 23.46
CA ASN A 35 41.19 -24.49 22.14
C ASN A 35 40.49 -23.48 21.21
N GLU A 36 41.24 -22.48 20.77
CA GLU A 36 40.76 -21.44 19.87
C GLU A 36 40.24 -22.03 18.54
N GLN A 37 40.93 -23.04 18.00
CA GLN A 37 40.59 -23.64 16.71
C GLN A 37 39.22 -24.34 16.78
N ASP A 38 39.00 -25.16 17.81
CA ASP A 38 37.74 -25.91 17.98
C ASP A 38 36.55 -24.95 18.19
N ALA A 39 36.78 -23.85 18.94
CA ALA A 39 35.76 -22.83 19.17
C ALA A 39 35.41 -22.08 17.88
N ILE A 40 36.40 -21.69 17.07
CA ILE A 40 36.18 -21.00 15.80
C ILE A 40 35.44 -21.90 14.81
N GLU A 41 35.81 -23.17 14.70
CA GLU A 41 35.17 -24.12 13.78
C GLU A 41 33.68 -24.32 14.09
N LEU A 42 33.31 -24.45 15.37
CA LEU A 42 31.91 -24.51 15.78
C LEU A 42 31.17 -23.20 15.54
N MET A 43 31.79 -22.05 15.80
CA MET A 43 31.19 -20.76 15.52
C MET A 43 30.91 -20.56 14.02
N ASP A 44 31.80 -21.01 13.15
CA ASP A 44 31.59 -20.94 11.70
C ASP A 44 30.53 -21.95 11.24
N ALA A 45 30.51 -23.17 11.80
CA ALA A 45 29.45 -24.15 11.54
C ALA A 45 28.06 -23.61 11.94
N VAL A 46 27.95 -22.91 13.07
CA VAL A 46 26.73 -22.21 13.50
C VAL A 46 26.33 -21.13 12.49
N ARG A 47 27.28 -20.31 12.03
CA ARG A 47 27.01 -19.26 11.03
C ARG A 47 26.53 -19.83 9.70
N GLU A 48 27.09 -20.95 9.26
CA GLU A 48 26.68 -21.62 8.02
C GLU A 48 25.34 -22.35 8.15
N ALA A 49 25.08 -22.93 9.33
CA ALA A 49 23.84 -23.64 9.60
C ALA A 49 22.66 -22.70 9.89
N LEU A 50 22.93 -21.43 10.25
CA LEU A 50 21.89 -20.41 10.38
C LEU A 50 21.15 -20.26 9.04
N PRO A 51 19.85 -20.59 9.01
CA PRO A 51 19.12 -20.68 7.75
C PRO A 51 19.06 -19.29 7.09
N PRO A 52 19.37 -19.16 5.79
CA PRO A 52 19.26 -17.89 5.07
C PRO A 52 17.83 -17.31 5.10
N GLN A 53 16.84 -18.17 5.38
CA GLN A 53 15.45 -17.79 5.58
C GLN A 53 15.25 -16.90 6.82
N LEU A 54 16.09 -16.98 7.86
CA LEU A 54 15.99 -16.11 9.02
C LEU A 54 16.34 -14.66 8.65
N ALA A 55 17.42 -14.45 7.90
CA ALA A 55 17.78 -13.13 7.39
C ALA A 55 16.69 -12.57 6.46
N GLN A 56 16.10 -13.41 5.61
CA GLN A 56 14.98 -13.02 4.76
C GLN A 56 13.72 -12.67 5.57
N ALA A 57 13.45 -13.39 6.67
CA ALA A 57 12.34 -13.10 7.56
C ALA A 57 12.54 -11.76 8.29
N GLU A 58 13.75 -11.48 8.78
CA GLU A 58 14.09 -10.18 9.37
C GLU A 58 13.90 -9.04 8.36
N GLU A 59 14.38 -9.21 7.12
CA GLU A 59 14.19 -8.24 6.04
C GLU A 59 12.70 -8.04 5.70
N LEU A 60 11.92 -9.12 5.65
CA LEU A 60 10.48 -9.06 5.41
C LEU A 60 9.74 -8.31 6.53
N VAL A 61 10.11 -8.58 7.79
CA VAL A 61 9.55 -7.87 8.96
C VAL A 61 9.91 -6.40 8.91
N ALA A 62 11.15 -6.06 8.56
CA ALA A 62 11.60 -4.67 8.41
C ALA A 62 10.80 -3.93 7.31
N LYS A 63 10.55 -4.59 6.16
CA LYS A 63 9.77 -4.02 5.05
C LYS A 63 8.26 -3.98 5.29
N LYS A 64 7.75 -4.70 6.29
CA LYS A 64 6.31 -4.83 6.54
C LYS A 64 5.66 -3.47 6.81
N ASP A 65 6.29 -2.66 7.65
CA ASP A 65 5.72 -1.37 8.05
C ASP A 65 5.72 -0.37 6.89
N ASP A 66 6.80 -0.35 6.09
CA ASP A 66 6.87 0.44 4.85
C ASP A 66 5.80 0.03 3.83
N PHE A 67 5.63 -1.28 3.62
CA PHE A 67 4.60 -1.79 2.72
C PHE A 67 3.18 -1.40 3.18
N ILE A 68 2.89 -1.51 4.48
CA ILE A 68 1.60 -1.10 5.05
C ILE A 68 1.37 0.40 4.86
N ASN A 69 2.40 1.22 5.08
CA ASN A 69 2.30 2.67 4.89
C ASN A 69 2.05 3.04 3.42
N GLN A 70 2.77 2.41 2.49
CA GLN A 70 2.55 2.59 1.05
C GLN A 70 1.13 2.18 0.63
N ALA A 71 0.64 1.03 1.12
CA ALA A 71 -0.71 0.57 0.82
C ALA A 71 -1.79 1.53 1.33
N ARG A 72 -1.60 2.10 2.53
CA ARG A 72 -2.51 3.13 3.08
C ARG A 72 -2.50 4.39 2.23
N GLN A 73 -1.33 4.88 1.85
CA GLN A 73 -1.20 6.06 0.99
C GLN A 73 -1.90 5.85 -0.36
N GLN A 74 -1.70 4.68 -0.99
CA GLN A 74 -2.38 4.35 -2.25
C GLN A 74 -3.90 4.29 -2.08
N ALA A 75 -4.40 3.73 -0.98
CA ALA A 75 -5.83 3.70 -0.69
C ALA A 75 -6.42 5.12 -0.53
N ASP A 76 -5.71 6.01 0.16
CA ASP A 76 -6.11 7.41 0.33
C ASP A 76 -6.11 8.17 -1.01
N GLU A 77 -5.10 7.94 -1.86
CA GLU A 77 -5.03 8.50 -3.20
C GLU A 77 -6.21 8.05 -4.07
N ILE A 78 -6.53 6.74 -4.07
CA ILE A 78 -7.68 6.19 -4.79
C ILE A 78 -8.99 6.83 -4.29
N LEU A 79 -9.14 6.96 -2.97
CA LEU A 79 -10.35 7.55 -2.39
C LEU A 79 -10.50 9.02 -2.79
N ASN A 80 -9.40 9.78 -2.78
CA ASN A 80 -9.39 11.18 -3.18
C ASN A 80 -9.72 11.34 -4.67
N GLN A 81 -9.13 10.52 -5.54
CA GLN A 81 -9.44 10.51 -6.97
C GLN A 81 -10.91 10.17 -7.22
N ALA A 82 -11.46 9.16 -6.54
CA ALA A 82 -12.86 8.78 -6.66
C ALA A 82 -13.81 9.89 -6.19
N ARG A 83 -13.46 10.62 -5.12
CA ARG A 83 -14.24 11.79 -4.67
C ARG A 83 -14.22 12.92 -5.70
N GLN A 84 -13.04 13.24 -6.23
CA GLN A 84 -12.90 14.28 -7.25
C GLN A 84 -13.67 13.94 -8.52
N GLN A 85 -13.59 12.70 -9.00
CA GLN A 85 -14.36 12.24 -10.17
C GLN A 85 -15.87 12.33 -9.91
N ARG A 86 -16.32 11.96 -8.71
CA ARG A 86 -17.73 12.07 -8.33
C ARG A 86 -18.22 13.51 -8.37
N GLU A 87 -17.45 14.44 -7.81
CA GLU A 87 -17.80 15.87 -7.84
C GLU A 87 -17.86 16.42 -9.27
N GLN A 88 -16.91 16.02 -10.13
CA GLN A 88 -16.92 16.39 -11.55
C GLN A 88 -18.16 15.85 -12.26
N LEU A 89 -18.54 14.59 -12.01
CA LEU A 89 -19.73 13.99 -12.61
C LEU A 89 -21.00 14.71 -12.17
N ILE A 90 -21.17 14.99 -10.88
CA ILE A 90 -22.32 15.73 -10.35
C ILE A 90 -22.39 17.13 -10.98
N ASN A 91 -21.26 17.83 -11.05
CA ASN A 91 -21.22 19.16 -11.65
C ASN A 91 -21.58 19.11 -13.15
N SER A 92 -21.05 18.15 -13.89
CA SER A 92 -21.38 17.98 -15.32
C SER A 92 -22.86 17.65 -15.55
N GLN A 93 -23.47 16.84 -14.68
CA GLN A 93 -24.90 16.55 -14.72
C GLN A 93 -25.74 17.79 -14.41
N ALA A 94 -25.37 18.57 -13.39
CA ALA A 94 -26.06 19.80 -13.03
C ALA A 94 -26.00 20.84 -14.18
N ILE A 95 -24.81 21.04 -14.76
CA ILE A 95 -24.61 21.92 -15.91
C ILE A 95 -25.47 21.47 -17.09
N ARG A 96 -25.50 20.16 -17.37
CA ARG A 96 -26.31 19.60 -18.46
C ARG A 96 -27.80 19.80 -18.24
N GLN A 97 -28.32 19.53 -17.04
CA GLN A 97 -29.74 19.74 -16.73
C GLN A 97 -30.14 21.21 -16.87
N GLU A 98 -29.29 22.13 -16.40
CA GLU A 98 -29.55 23.57 -16.53
C GLU A 98 -29.54 24.01 -18.00
N ALA A 99 -28.59 23.53 -18.80
CA ALA A 99 -28.54 23.81 -20.24
C ALA A 99 -29.78 23.26 -20.97
N GLU A 100 -30.25 22.05 -20.62
CA GLU A 100 -31.47 21.46 -21.16
C GLU A 100 -32.72 22.30 -20.79
N ARG A 101 -32.81 22.79 -19.55
CA ARG A 101 -33.88 23.68 -19.08
C ARG A 101 -33.91 24.99 -19.84
N GLN A 102 -32.77 25.68 -19.95
CA GLN A 102 -32.67 26.94 -20.69
C GLN A 102 -33.00 26.74 -22.18
N GLY A 103 -32.54 25.64 -22.78
CA GLY A 103 -32.87 25.29 -24.16
C GLY A 103 -34.37 24.99 -24.38
N ALA A 104 -35.05 24.43 -23.38
CA ALA A 104 -36.51 24.25 -23.43
C ALA A 104 -37.25 25.59 -23.31
N GLU A 105 -36.85 26.44 -22.36
CA GLU A 105 -37.43 27.78 -22.18
C GLU A 105 -37.26 28.65 -23.43
N LEU A 106 -36.07 28.66 -24.04
CA LEU A 106 -35.81 29.42 -25.26
C LEU A 106 -36.67 28.93 -26.45
N ARG A 107 -36.83 27.61 -26.60
CA ARG A 107 -37.70 27.04 -27.64
C ARG A 107 -39.15 27.44 -27.45
N GLU A 108 -39.65 27.41 -26.22
CA GLU A 108 -41.02 27.80 -25.93
C GLU A 108 -41.22 29.31 -26.19
N GLN A 109 -40.28 30.16 -25.77
CA GLN A 109 -40.32 31.59 -26.08
C GLN A 109 -40.32 31.84 -27.60
N GLY A 110 -39.47 31.15 -28.36
CA GLY A 110 -39.44 31.25 -29.82
C GLY A 110 -40.76 30.81 -30.47
N ARG A 111 -41.37 29.73 -29.95
CA ARG A 111 -42.68 29.23 -30.39
C ARG A 111 -43.78 30.26 -30.15
N GLN A 112 -43.82 30.84 -28.95
CA GLN A 112 -44.79 31.87 -28.59
C GLN A 112 -44.63 33.14 -29.43
N GLN A 113 -43.40 33.62 -29.63
CA GLN A 113 -43.12 34.78 -30.49
C GLN A 113 -43.54 34.52 -31.93
N GLY A 114 -43.27 33.33 -32.47
CA GLY A 114 -43.71 32.92 -33.80
C GLY A 114 -45.23 32.89 -33.95
N GLU A 115 -45.95 32.33 -32.98
CA GLU A 115 -47.42 32.32 -32.94
C GLU A 115 -48.00 33.74 -32.86
N GLN A 116 -47.39 34.61 -32.05
CA GLN A 116 -47.77 36.01 -31.94
C GLN A 116 -47.59 36.76 -33.27
N LEU A 117 -46.44 36.59 -33.94
CA LEU A 117 -46.17 37.20 -35.25
C LEU A 117 -47.18 36.75 -36.30
N LEU A 118 -47.47 35.44 -36.37
CA LEU A 118 -48.46 34.89 -37.31
C LEU A 118 -49.86 35.46 -37.04
N THR A 119 -50.23 35.58 -35.77
CA THR A 119 -51.53 36.13 -35.38
C THR A 119 -51.63 37.62 -35.76
N GLN A 120 -50.58 38.40 -35.49
CA GLN A 120 -50.51 39.81 -35.87
C GLN A 120 -50.57 40.00 -37.40
N ALA A 121 -49.81 39.20 -38.16
CA ALA A 121 -49.82 39.26 -39.62
C ALA A 121 -51.22 38.96 -40.20
N ARG A 122 -51.90 37.93 -39.67
CA ARG A 122 -53.29 37.62 -40.06
C ARG A 122 -54.26 38.75 -39.75
N GLN A 123 -54.12 39.40 -38.59
CA GLN A 123 -54.96 40.54 -38.23
C GLN A 123 -54.75 41.76 -39.13
N GLN A 124 -53.52 42.00 -39.59
CA GLN A 124 -53.23 43.08 -40.54
C GLN A 124 -53.84 42.80 -41.92
N LEU A 125 -53.72 41.56 -42.43
CA LEU A 125 -54.33 41.17 -43.70
C LEU A 125 -55.86 41.24 -43.69
N ALA A 126 -56.51 40.99 -42.55
CA ALA A 126 -57.96 41.10 -42.44
C ALA A 126 -58.49 42.54 -42.35
N LYS A 127 -57.61 43.53 -42.12
CA LYS A 127 -57.94 44.96 -42.03
C LYS A 127 -57.62 45.74 -43.32
N ALA A 128 -56.94 45.10 -44.29
CA ALA A 128 -56.64 45.64 -45.61
C ALA A 128 -57.71 45.21 -46.61
#